data_AF-A0A8T0J2C9-F1
#
_entry.id   AF-A0A8T0J2C9-F1
#
_cell.length_a   1.000
_cell.length_b   1.000
_cell.length_c   1.000
_cell.angle_alpha   90.00
_cell.angle_beta   90.00
_cell.angle_gamma   90.00
#
_symmetry.space_group_name_H-M   'P 1'
#
loop_
_entity.id
_entity.type
_entity.pdbx_description
1 polymer ?
#
loop_
_entity_poly.entity_id
_entity_poly.type
_entity_poly.pdbx_seq_one_letter_code
_entity_poly.pdbx_strand_id
1 'polypeptide(L)'
;MKKGGFAGYVALILVTTLLQTCLVTAFLADAAPQPFATAYGFPGFSSMRHRSILRDEVAARLKELGNVSDSKHVLERTFLSPAAVAAGRLLITWMKDAGLRTWEDKLGNVHGRSDGANATAPALLLGSHLDTVIDAGRYDGALGIVTAIAAVKALKIEGKLQQFPRPIEIIAFSDEEGIRFQTTFLGSSAVAGTFQPKHLKNLDARGISIGAALRAASHEGTVESVSSMKYEPSSVWGYVEVRSGLRVPYRVHAMDLFLITCFRYLLL
;
A
#
# COMPACT_ATOMS: atom_id res chain seq x y z
N MET A 1 3.79 -29.68 -14.56
CA MET A 1 3.52 -28.68 -13.49
C MET A 1 4.64 -28.76 -12.45
N LYS A 2 5.50 -27.74 -12.32
CA LYS A 2 6.61 -27.73 -11.35
C LYS A 2 6.06 -27.66 -9.93
N LYS A 3 6.60 -28.47 -9.01
CA LYS A 3 6.18 -28.58 -7.59
C LYS A 3 6.13 -27.24 -6.82
N GLY A 4 6.75 -26.16 -7.31
CA GLY A 4 6.67 -24.81 -6.73
C GLY A 4 5.38 -24.03 -7.03
N GLY A 5 4.54 -24.47 -7.96
CA GLY A 5 3.32 -23.74 -8.36
C GLY A 5 2.18 -23.81 -7.33
N PHE A 6 1.97 -24.97 -6.72
CA PHE A 6 0.83 -25.20 -5.82
C PHE A 6 0.94 -24.44 -4.50
N ALA A 7 2.11 -24.49 -3.85
CA ALA A 7 2.36 -23.75 -2.61
C ALA A 7 2.27 -22.23 -2.82
N GLY A 8 2.75 -21.73 -3.97
CA GLY A 8 2.61 -20.32 -4.33
C GLY A 8 1.15 -19.90 -4.54
N TYR A 9 0.34 -20.76 -5.16
CA TYR A 9 -1.08 -20.51 -5.38
C TYR A 9 -1.88 -20.46 -4.07
N VAL A 10 -1.63 -21.41 -3.16
CA VAL A 10 -2.24 -21.42 -1.81
C VAL A 10 -1.85 -20.17 -1.01
N ALA A 11 -0.58 -19.77 -1.08
CA ALA A 11 -0.07 -18.59 -0.40
C ALA A 11 -0.76 -17.30 -0.86
N LEU A 12 -1.01 -17.16 -2.17
CA LEU A 12 -1.75 -16.03 -2.71
C LEU A 12 -3.22 -16.04 -2.29
N ILE A 13 -3.91 -17.19 -2.39
CA ILE A 13 -5.30 -17.32 -1.92
C ILE A 13 -5.42 -16.89 -0.46
N LEU A 14 -4.48 -17.28 0.38
CA LEU A 14 -4.49 -16.93 1.79
C LEU A 14 -4.41 -15.41 1.99
N VAL A 15 -3.46 -14.75 1.33
CA VAL A 15 -3.29 -13.30 1.42
C VAL A 15 -4.49 -12.56 0.85
N THR A 16 -5.00 -12.96 -0.32
CA THR A 16 -6.17 -12.30 -0.92
C THR A 16 -7.42 -12.47 -0.06
N THR A 17 -7.61 -13.63 0.56
CA THR A 17 -8.73 -13.86 1.50
C THR A 17 -8.63 -12.95 2.73
N LEU A 18 -7.42 -12.79 3.29
CA LEU A 18 -7.18 -11.87 4.40
C LEU A 18 -7.44 -10.40 4.01
N LEU A 19 -6.99 -9.99 2.82
CA LEU A 19 -7.25 -8.64 2.29
C LEU A 19 -8.75 -8.40 2.10
N GLN A 20 -9.48 -9.35 1.52
CA GLN A 20 -10.94 -9.28 1.39
C GLN A 20 -11.64 -9.20 2.75
N THR A 21 -11.15 -9.94 3.75
CA THR A 21 -11.72 -9.90 5.10
C THR A 21 -11.50 -8.54 5.75
N CYS A 22 -10.30 -7.96 5.65
CA CYS A 22 -10.03 -6.61 6.13
C CYS A 22 -10.96 -5.60 5.47
N LEU A 23 -11.07 -5.69 4.14
CA LEU A 23 -11.88 -4.81 3.33
C LEU A 23 -13.34 -4.83 3.78
N VAL A 24 -13.99 -6.00 3.77
CA VAL A 24 -15.39 -6.14 4.18
C VAL A 24 -15.61 -5.63 5.61
N THR A 25 -14.72 -5.97 6.53
CA THR A 25 -14.92 -5.64 7.95
C THR A 25 -14.64 -4.17 8.27
N ALA A 26 -13.65 -3.54 7.65
CA ALA A 26 -13.36 -2.12 7.84
C ALA A 26 -14.52 -1.22 7.42
N PHE A 27 -15.20 -1.56 6.31
CA PHE A 27 -16.41 -0.84 5.89
C PHE A 27 -17.59 -1.06 6.84
N LEU A 28 -17.77 -2.29 7.34
CA LEU A 28 -18.80 -2.59 8.34
C LEU A 28 -18.56 -1.90 9.69
N ALA A 29 -17.31 -1.54 10.03
CA ALA A 29 -16.98 -0.83 11.26
C ALA A 29 -17.33 0.67 11.21
N ASP A 30 -17.37 1.24 10.01
CA ASP A 30 -17.65 2.66 9.78
C ASP A 30 -19.15 2.94 9.55
N ALA A 31 -19.90 1.92 9.11
CA ALA A 31 -21.35 1.91 9.25
C ALA A 31 -21.72 1.66 10.73
N ALA A 32 -22.54 2.53 11.32
CA ALA A 32 -23.04 2.48 12.71
C ALA A 32 -23.38 1.06 13.23
N PRO A 33 -23.34 0.80 14.56
CA PRO A 33 -23.40 -0.55 15.11
C PRO A 33 -24.73 -1.22 14.79
N GLN A 34 -24.72 -2.14 13.82
CA GLN A 34 -25.83 -3.04 13.57
C GLN A 34 -25.48 -4.42 14.13
N PRO A 35 -26.44 -5.15 14.73
CA PRO A 35 -26.24 -6.51 15.21
C PRO A 35 -26.18 -7.46 14.00
N PHE A 36 -25.11 -7.37 13.21
CA PHE A 36 -24.92 -8.17 12.00
C PHE A 36 -23.62 -8.99 12.05
N ALA A 37 -23.18 -9.33 13.26
CA ALA A 37 -21.98 -10.11 13.50
C ALA A 37 -22.27 -11.63 13.53
N THR A 38 -23.05 -12.18 12.60
CA THR A 38 -23.33 -13.63 12.61
C THR A 38 -23.50 -14.34 11.27
N ALA A 39 -23.56 -13.65 10.12
CA ALA A 39 -23.91 -14.32 8.86
C ALA A 39 -22.73 -14.78 7.97
N TYR A 40 -21.56 -14.14 8.05
CA TYR A 40 -20.43 -14.45 7.16
C TYR A 40 -19.35 -15.26 7.89
N GLY A 41 -19.61 -16.55 8.02
CA GLY A 41 -18.63 -17.53 8.50
C GLY A 41 -17.53 -17.75 7.47
N PHE A 42 -16.40 -17.06 7.64
CA PHE A 42 -15.14 -17.45 6.99
C PHE A 42 -14.44 -18.52 7.85
N PRO A 43 -14.33 -19.77 7.38
CA PRO A 43 -13.72 -20.84 8.16
C PRO A 43 -12.20 -20.64 8.19
N GLY A 44 -11.66 -20.26 9.36
CA GLY A 44 -10.21 -20.21 9.62
C GLY A 44 -9.68 -18.96 10.33
N PHE A 45 -10.45 -17.86 10.37
CA PHE A 45 -10.00 -16.56 10.92
C PHE A 45 -11.01 -15.91 11.88
N SER A 46 -11.82 -16.71 12.57
CA SER A 46 -12.95 -16.25 13.38
C SER A 46 -12.62 -15.85 14.83
N SER A 47 -11.34 -15.95 15.26
CA SER A 47 -10.97 -15.63 16.64
C SER A 47 -11.07 -14.12 16.93
N MET A 48 -11.36 -13.76 18.18
CA MET A 48 -11.44 -12.37 18.65
C MET A 48 -10.19 -11.54 18.27
N ARG A 49 -9.01 -12.18 18.27
CA ARG A 49 -7.74 -11.54 17.88
C ARG A 49 -7.74 -11.12 16.40
N HIS A 50 -8.26 -11.95 15.50
CA HIS A 50 -8.34 -11.61 14.08
C HIS A 50 -9.31 -10.46 13.81
N ARG A 51 -10.47 -10.44 14.49
CA ARG A 51 -11.41 -9.30 14.38
C ARG A 51 -10.74 -8.00 14.82
N SER A 52 -9.98 -8.00 15.91
CA SER A 52 -9.28 -6.81 16.38
C SER A 52 -8.28 -6.27 15.35
N ILE A 53 -7.54 -7.13 14.64
CA ILE A 53 -6.51 -6.70 13.69
C ILE A 53 -7.12 -6.33 12.33
N LEU A 54 -7.96 -7.22 11.78
CA LEU A 54 -8.46 -7.08 10.42
C LEU A 54 -9.55 -6.00 10.31
N ARG A 55 -10.21 -5.66 11.43
CA ARG A 55 -11.28 -4.66 11.47
C ARG A 55 -10.89 -3.43 12.27
N ASP A 56 -10.71 -3.60 13.58
CA ASP A 56 -10.65 -2.46 14.51
C ASP A 56 -9.37 -1.65 14.29
N GLU A 57 -8.24 -2.33 14.14
CA GLU A 57 -6.95 -1.71 13.85
C GLU A 57 -6.91 -1.07 12.46
N VAL A 58 -7.53 -1.70 11.45
CA VAL A 58 -7.65 -1.11 10.10
C VAL A 58 -8.45 0.19 10.14
N ALA A 59 -9.63 0.18 10.76
CA ALA A 59 -10.47 1.37 10.88
C ALA A 59 -9.78 2.48 11.67
N ALA A 60 -9.12 2.14 12.79
CA ALA A 60 -8.36 3.09 13.59
C ALA A 60 -7.20 3.72 12.80
N ARG A 61 -6.42 2.91 12.06
CA ARG A 61 -5.29 3.39 11.25
C ARG A 61 -5.74 4.24 10.07
N LEU A 62 -6.85 3.89 9.41
CA LEU A 62 -7.44 4.72 8.36
C LEU A 62 -7.85 6.10 8.90
N LYS A 63 -8.45 6.14 10.09
CA LYS A 63 -8.79 7.39 10.76
C LYS A 63 -7.53 8.18 11.13
N GLU A 64 -6.52 7.53 11.70
CA GLU A 64 -5.26 8.16 12.09
C GLU A 64 -4.52 8.75 10.88
N LEU A 65 -4.35 7.95 9.82
CA LEU A 65 -3.71 8.38 8.58
C LEU A 65 -4.48 9.49 7.86
N GLY A 66 -5.81 9.45 7.93
CA GLY A 66 -6.70 10.48 7.37
C GLY A 66 -6.64 11.82 8.10
N ASN A 67 -6.06 11.87 9.32
CA ASN A 67 -5.81 13.12 10.03
C ASN A 67 -4.42 13.72 9.72
N VAL A 68 -3.58 13.02 8.96
CA VAL A 68 -2.24 13.50 8.58
C VAL A 68 -2.34 14.27 7.28
N SER A 69 -2.49 15.58 7.39
CA SER A 69 -2.65 16.50 6.26
C SER A 69 -1.83 17.78 6.42
N ASP A 70 -1.43 18.37 5.28
CA ASP A 70 -0.85 19.71 5.24
C ASP A 70 -1.90 20.81 5.42
N SER A 71 -3.18 20.48 5.21
CA SER A 71 -4.32 21.38 5.41
C SER A 71 -5.01 21.13 6.75
N LYS A 72 -5.56 22.19 7.34
CA LYS A 72 -6.35 22.12 8.57
C LYS A 72 -7.83 21.76 8.32
N HIS A 73 -8.29 21.89 7.08
CA HIS A 73 -9.72 21.84 6.75
C HIS A 73 -10.10 20.64 5.91
N VAL A 74 -9.20 20.19 5.05
CA VAL A 74 -9.43 19.12 4.09
C VAL A 74 -8.25 18.16 4.12
N LEU A 75 -8.45 16.91 3.70
CA LEU A 75 -7.34 15.98 3.55
C LEU A 75 -6.58 16.32 2.26
N GLU A 76 -5.35 16.75 2.44
CA GLU A 76 -4.36 16.98 1.41
C GLU A 76 -2.99 16.47 1.91
N ARG A 77 -2.37 15.60 1.12
CA ARG A 77 -1.04 15.06 1.36
C ARG A 77 -0.34 14.84 0.03
N THR A 78 0.41 15.83 -0.44
CA THR A 78 1.05 15.78 -1.75
C THR A 78 2.48 15.24 -1.69
N PHE A 79 3.06 14.88 -2.84
CA PHE A 79 4.40 14.29 -2.92
C PHE A 79 5.48 15.10 -2.16
N LEU A 80 6.22 14.42 -1.27
CA LEU A 80 7.28 14.99 -0.40
C LEU A 80 6.87 16.23 0.40
N SER A 81 5.57 16.38 0.67
CA SER A 81 5.08 17.36 1.63
C SER A 81 5.43 16.97 3.08
N PRO A 82 5.37 17.91 4.04
CA PRO A 82 5.48 17.58 5.46
C PRO A 82 4.51 16.48 5.90
N ALA A 83 3.25 16.51 5.44
CA ALA A 83 2.27 15.47 5.74
C ALA A 83 2.64 14.12 5.10
N ALA A 84 3.18 14.09 3.89
CA ALA A 84 3.65 12.84 3.25
C ALA A 84 4.77 12.18 4.07
N VAL A 85 5.74 12.98 4.51
CA VAL A 85 6.84 12.50 5.36
C VAL A 85 6.30 12.00 6.72
N ALA A 86 5.37 12.72 7.33
CA ALA A 86 4.76 12.29 8.59
C ALA A 86 3.96 10.98 8.44
N ALA A 87 3.20 10.86 7.35
CA ALA A 87 2.43 9.67 7.02
C ALA A 87 3.34 8.47 6.77
N GLY A 88 4.46 8.65 6.05
CA GLY A 88 5.46 7.61 5.84
C GLY A 88 6.04 7.07 7.15
N ARG A 89 6.31 7.94 8.13
CA ARG A 89 6.78 7.54 9.47
C ARG A 89 5.76 6.71 10.25
N LEU A 90 4.47 7.04 10.14
CA LEU A 90 3.39 6.21 10.72
C LEU A 90 3.37 4.83 10.08
N LEU A 91 3.42 4.78 8.74
CA LEU A 91 3.44 3.51 8.01
C LEU A 91 4.64 2.64 8.39
N ILE A 92 5.84 3.22 8.51
CA ILE A 92 7.03 2.52 9.01
C ILE A 92 6.77 1.91 10.40
N THR A 93 6.14 2.66 11.29
CA THR A 93 5.81 2.18 12.65
C THR A 93 4.86 0.99 12.60
N TRP A 94 3.81 1.06 11.77
CA TRP A 94 2.82 0.00 11.62
C TRP A 94 3.37 -1.24 10.91
N MET A 95 4.26 -1.07 9.92
CA MET A 95 4.95 -2.16 9.25
C MET A 95 5.90 -2.89 10.21
N LYS A 96 6.65 -2.15 11.05
CA LYS A 96 7.50 -2.75 12.10
C LYS A 96 6.67 -3.55 13.10
N ASP A 97 5.53 -3.01 13.54
CA ASP A 97 4.56 -3.72 14.38
C ASP A 97 4.04 -5.01 13.72
N ALA A 98 3.81 -5.00 12.40
CA ALA A 98 3.49 -6.19 11.61
C ALA A 98 4.67 -7.17 11.43
N GLY A 99 5.87 -6.86 11.96
CA GLY A 99 7.06 -7.70 11.93
C GLY A 99 7.89 -7.58 10.64
N LEU A 100 7.76 -6.46 9.94
CA LEU A 100 8.49 -6.18 8.71
C LEU A 100 9.78 -5.39 8.99
N ARG A 101 10.83 -5.68 8.22
CA ARG A 101 11.97 -4.77 8.07
C ARG A 101 11.54 -3.62 7.16
N THR A 102 11.86 -2.38 7.52
CA THR A 102 11.34 -1.20 6.82
C THR A 102 12.44 -0.27 6.34
N TRP A 103 12.23 0.38 5.21
CA TRP A 103 13.06 1.48 4.72
C TRP A 103 12.23 2.45 3.88
N GLU A 104 12.80 3.62 3.61
CA GLU A 104 12.28 4.57 2.63
C GLU A 104 13.28 4.62 1.46
N ASP A 105 12.79 4.61 0.24
CA ASP A 105 13.64 4.63 -0.95
C ASP A 105 14.00 6.06 -1.40
N LYS A 106 14.68 6.19 -2.55
CA LYS A 106 15.19 7.48 -3.05
C LYS A 106 14.11 8.37 -3.68
N LEU A 107 12.87 7.90 -3.79
CA LEU A 107 11.71 8.72 -4.15
C LEU A 107 10.72 8.92 -3.00
N GLY A 108 10.99 8.39 -1.81
CA GLY A 108 10.06 8.48 -0.69
C GLY A 108 8.96 7.41 -0.72
N ASN A 109 9.13 6.33 -1.50
CA ASN A 109 8.31 5.14 -1.29
C ASN A 109 8.68 4.53 0.06
N VAL A 110 7.67 4.05 0.79
CA VAL A 110 7.88 3.37 2.07
C VAL A 110 7.70 1.87 1.90
N HIS A 111 8.70 1.12 2.32
CA HIS A 111 8.76 -0.32 2.17
C HIS A 111 8.69 -1.05 3.51
N GLY A 112 8.05 -2.21 3.51
CA GLY A 112 8.04 -3.16 4.62
C GLY A 112 8.15 -4.59 4.11
N ARG A 113 9.22 -5.30 4.45
CA ARG A 113 9.53 -6.65 3.93
C ARG A 113 9.69 -7.71 5.00
N SER A 114 9.12 -8.89 4.74
CA SER A 114 9.47 -10.16 5.39
C SER A 114 10.07 -11.09 4.34
N ASP A 115 11.17 -11.75 4.68
CA ASP A 115 11.86 -12.65 3.75
C ASP A 115 11.16 -14.03 3.62
N GLY A 116 10.25 -14.35 4.55
CA GLY A 116 9.54 -15.63 4.59
C GLY A 116 10.50 -16.82 4.74
N ALA A 117 10.07 -17.99 4.27
CA ALA A 117 10.84 -19.23 4.35
C ALA A 117 11.97 -19.30 3.30
N ASN A 118 11.90 -18.51 2.23
CA ASN A 118 12.92 -18.45 1.20
C ASN A 118 13.11 -17.01 0.70
N ALA A 119 14.12 -16.34 1.23
CA ALA A 119 14.48 -14.96 0.90
C ALA A 119 14.81 -14.74 -0.59
N THR A 120 15.23 -15.80 -1.30
CA THR A 120 15.65 -15.74 -2.71
C THR A 120 14.52 -16.02 -3.69
N ALA A 121 13.34 -16.44 -3.21
CA ALA A 121 12.19 -16.63 -4.08
C ALA A 121 11.64 -15.27 -4.58
N PRO A 122 11.00 -15.23 -5.76
CA PRO A 122 10.37 -14.00 -6.23
C PRO A 122 9.32 -13.49 -5.24
N ALA A 123 9.37 -12.20 -4.91
CA ALA A 123 8.58 -11.56 -3.87
C ALA A 123 7.12 -11.35 -4.30
N LEU A 124 6.18 -11.53 -3.37
CA LEU A 124 4.82 -11.05 -3.52
C LEU A 124 4.78 -9.59 -3.04
N LEU A 125 4.50 -8.67 -3.95
CA LEU A 125 4.34 -7.26 -3.64
C LEU A 125 2.87 -6.98 -3.29
N LEU A 126 2.67 -6.22 -2.21
CA LEU A 126 1.40 -5.64 -1.81
C LEU A 126 1.57 -4.13 -1.79
N GLY A 127 0.58 -3.37 -2.18
CA GLY A 127 0.76 -1.92 -2.13
C GLY A 127 -0.44 -1.12 -2.58
N SER A 128 -0.27 0.20 -2.48
CA SER A 128 -1.07 1.25 -3.08
C SER A 128 -0.32 2.57 -2.88
N HIS A 129 -0.97 3.72 -3.01
CA HIS A 129 -0.32 5.03 -2.93
C HIS A 129 -0.54 5.74 -1.60
N LEU A 130 0.45 6.56 -1.22
CA LEU A 130 0.45 7.34 0.01
C LEU A 130 -0.11 8.75 -0.20
N ASP A 131 0.14 9.35 -1.36
CA ASP A 131 -0.32 10.70 -1.66
C ASP A 131 -1.83 10.75 -1.90
N THR A 132 -2.38 11.96 -1.79
CA THR A 132 -3.80 12.21 -2.02
C THR A 132 -3.99 13.39 -2.97
N VAL A 133 -5.17 13.44 -3.58
CA VAL A 133 -5.71 14.69 -4.13
C VAL A 133 -5.96 15.73 -3.03
N ILE A 134 -6.24 16.96 -3.44
CA ILE A 134 -6.76 18.01 -2.55
C ILE A 134 -8.22 17.69 -2.23
N ASP A 135 -8.62 17.82 -0.97
CA ASP A 135 -9.98 17.46 -0.50
C ASP A 135 -10.33 15.99 -0.76
N ALA A 136 -9.36 15.12 -0.47
CA ALA A 136 -9.50 13.69 -0.66
C ALA A 136 -10.38 13.03 0.42
N GLY A 137 -10.97 11.89 0.06
CA GLY A 137 -11.46 10.94 1.04
C GLY A 137 -10.30 10.20 1.72
N ARG A 138 -10.54 9.66 2.93
CA ARG A 138 -9.52 8.94 3.71
C ARG A 138 -9.16 7.54 3.22
N TYR A 139 -9.81 7.04 2.17
CA TYR A 139 -9.71 5.65 1.73
C TYR A 139 -8.81 5.45 0.53
N ASP A 140 -8.81 6.39 -0.41
CA ASP A 140 -8.04 6.23 -1.63
C ASP A 140 -6.53 6.16 -1.33
N GLY A 141 -5.85 5.17 -1.90
CA GLY A 141 -4.49 4.78 -1.55
C GLY A 141 -4.34 4.13 -0.15
N ALA A 142 -4.75 4.86 0.90
CA ALA A 142 -4.60 4.47 2.30
C ALA A 142 -5.19 3.09 2.63
N LEU A 143 -6.37 2.76 2.08
CA LEU A 143 -7.04 1.49 2.28
C LEU A 143 -6.18 0.31 1.82
N GLY A 144 -5.48 0.44 0.69
CA GLY A 144 -4.61 -0.60 0.17
C GLY A 144 -3.45 -0.90 1.09
N ILE A 145 -2.78 0.15 1.55
CA ILE A 145 -1.61 0.03 2.42
C ILE A 145 -2.00 -0.54 3.80
N VAL A 146 -3.01 0.04 4.45
CA VAL A 146 -3.41 -0.37 5.80
C VAL A 146 -3.93 -1.81 5.83
N THR A 147 -4.70 -2.20 4.81
CA THR A 147 -5.21 -3.57 4.66
C THR A 147 -4.06 -4.57 4.44
N ALA A 148 -3.06 -4.23 3.62
CA ALA A 148 -1.88 -5.06 3.44
C ALA A 148 -1.11 -5.27 4.76
N ILE A 149 -0.92 -4.19 5.53
CA ILE A 149 -0.24 -4.27 6.84
C ILE A 149 -1.01 -5.19 7.80
N ALA A 150 -2.33 -5.06 7.86
CA ALA A 150 -3.17 -5.88 8.73
C ALA A 150 -3.15 -7.37 8.32
N ALA A 151 -3.21 -7.67 7.03
CA ALA A 151 -3.11 -9.04 6.51
C ALA A 151 -1.76 -9.69 6.89
N VAL A 152 -0.65 -8.95 6.72
CA VAL A 152 0.68 -9.42 7.14
C VAL A 152 0.79 -9.59 8.65
N LYS A 153 0.24 -8.66 9.44
CA LYS A 153 0.23 -8.76 10.90
C LYS A 153 -0.56 -9.99 11.38
N ALA A 154 -1.67 -10.33 10.71
CA ALA A 154 -2.40 -11.56 10.99
C ALA A 154 -1.55 -12.81 10.72
N LEU A 155 -0.80 -12.85 9.60
CA LEU A 155 0.14 -13.94 9.33
C LEU A 155 1.24 -14.04 10.40
N LYS A 156 1.73 -12.92 10.93
CA LYS A 156 2.72 -12.89 12.02
C LYS A 156 2.17 -13.53 13.29
N ILE A 157 0.97 -13.13 13.70
CA ILE A 157 0.35 -13.59 14.96
C ILE A 157 -0.02 -15.07 14.90
N GLU A 158 -0.34 -15.57 13.71
CA GLU A 158 -0.57 -17.00 13.45
C GLU A 158 0.74 -17.82 13.33
N GLY A 159 1.91 -17.19 13.48
CA GLY A 159 3.22 -17.85 13.32
C GLY A 159 3.53 -18.26 11.88
N LYS A 160 2.75 -17.79 10.90
CA LYS A 160 2.84 -18.18 9.47
C LYS A 160 3.72 -17.25 8.65
N LEU A 161 3.99 -16.02 9.10
CA LEU A 161 4.75 -15.03 8.31
C LEU A 161 6.15 -15.51 7.91
N GLN A 162 6.89 -16.15 8.83
CA GLN A 162 8.24 -16.69 8.54
C GLN A 162 8.19 -18.04 7.79
N GLN A 163 7.03 -18.72 7.80
CA GLN A 163 6.81 -19.96 7.07
C GLN A 163 6.29 -19.70 5.65
N PHE A 164 5.95 -18.45 5.33
CA PHE A 164 5.40 -18.08 4.03
C PHE A 164 6.42 -18.41 2.94
N PRO A 165 6.05 -19.08 1.84
CA PRO A 165 7.01 -19.74 0.94
C PRO A 165 7.91 -18.79 0.12
N ARG A 166 7.68 -17.47 0.22
CA ARG A 166 8.37 -16.42 -0.52
C ARG A 166 8.40 -15.13 0.30
N PRO A 167 9.18 -14.12 -0.11
CA PRO A 167 9.11 -12.81 0.53
C PRO A 167 7.74 -12.15 0.32
N ILE A 168 7.28 -11.42 1.31
CA ILE A 168 6.15 -10.49 1.20
C ILE A 168 6.70 -9.10 1.42
N GLU A 169 6.38 -8.18 0.52
CA GLU A 169 6.79 -6.79 0.62
C GLU A 169 5.60 -5.86 0.41
N ILE A 170 5.40 -4.95 1.36
CA ILE A 170 4.43 -3.87 1.24
C ILE A 170 5.16 -2.63 0.75
N ILE A 171 4.65 -2.01 -0.31
CA ILE A 171 5.15 -0.73 -0.83
C ILE A 171 4.01 0.30 -0.78
N ALA A 172 4.23 1.37 -0.03
CA ALA A 172 3.41 2.58 -0.12
C ALA A 172 4.08 3.51 -1.12
N PHE A 173 3.55 3.54 -2.34
CA PHE A 173 4.11 4.32 -3.43
C PHE A 173 3.88 5.82 -3.20
N SER A 174 4.87 6.58 -3.63
CA SER A 174 4.84 8.04 -3.66
C SER A 174 4.36 8.53 -5.03
N ASP A 175 3.55 9.59 -5.02
CA ASP A 175 3.07 10.35 -6.18
C ASP A 175 2.38 9.50 -7.25
N GLU A 176 1.22 8.96 -6.91
CA GLU A 176 0.30 8.33 -7.86
C GLU A 176 -0.60 9.37 -8.55
N GLU A 177 -1.13 10.30 -7.75
CA GLU A 177 -2.14 11.29 -8.16
C GLU A 177 -1.53 12.45 -8.96
N GLY A 178 -0.24 12.72 -8.74
CA GLY A 178 0.54 13.69 -9.50
C GLY A 178 0.19 15.15 -9.27
N ILE A 179 -0.43 15.47 -8.13
CA ILE A 179 -0.96 16.79 -7.82
C ILE A 179 0.11 17.88 -7.77
N ARG A 180 1.27 17.57 -7.18
CA ARG A 180 2.29 18.60 -6.92
C ARG A 180 3.06 19.01 -8.16
N PHE A 181 3.39 18.06 -9.02
CA PHE A 181 4.31 18.24 -10.15
C PHE A 181 3.70 17.92 -11.52
N GLN A 182 2.40 17.61 -11.56
CA GLN A 182 1.69 17.19 -12.77
C GLN A 182 2.33 15.97 -13.44
N THR A 183 2.84 15.06 -12.61
CA THR A 183 3.47 13.79 -12.98
C THR A 183 2.79 12.67 -12.23
N THR A 184 2.32 11.63 -12.89
CA THR A 184 1.73 10.48 -12.18
C THR A 184 2.72 9.33 -12.05
N PHE A 185 2.51 8.50 -11.04
CA PHE A 185 3.21 7.24 -10.81
C PHE A 185 4.73 7.36 -10.67
N LEU A 186 5.27 8.41 -10.02
CA LEU A 186 6.73 8.55 -9.90
C LEU A 186 7.34 7.38 -9.13
N GLY A 187 6.79 7.07 -7.96
CA GLY A 187 7.28 6.02 -7.09
C GLY A 187 7.24 4.65 -7.75
N SER A 188 6.10 4.27 -8.32
CA SER A 188 5.91 2.96 -8.96
C SER A 188 6.66 2.83 -10.29
N SER A 189 6.78 3.91 -11.08
CA SER A 189 7.57 3.89 -12.31
C SER A 189 9.06 3.69 -12.05
N ALA A 190 9.59 4.19 -10.94
CA ALA A 190 10.99 3.93 -10.57
C ALA A 190 11.22 2.46 -10.21
N VAL A 191 10.35 1.87 -9.38
CA VAL A 191 10.39 0.44 -9.04
C VAL A 191 10.23 -0.42 -10.29
N ALA A 192 9.36 -0.03 -11.22
CA ALA A 192 9.16 -0.72 -12.50
C ALA A 192 10.28 -0.50 -13.53
N GLY A 193 11.18 0.47 -13.31
CA GLY A 193 12.22 0.84 -14.26
C GLY A 193 11.70 1.61 -15.48
N THR A 194 10.50 2.19 -15.40
CA THR A 194 9.86 3.00 -16.46
C THR A 194 9.89 4.51 -16.18
N PHE A 195 10.53 4.92 -15.07
CA PHE A 195 10.70 6.32 -14.71
C PHE A 195 11.40 7.11 -15.82
N GLN A 196 10.86 8.29 -16.15
CA GLN A 196 11.45 9.17 -17.16
C GLN A 196 12.37 10.22 -16.50
N PRO A 197 13.68 10.24 -16.80
CA PRO A 197 14.63 11.19 -16.20
C PRO A 197 14.23 12.67 -16.31
N LYS A 198 13.48 13.03 -17.35
CA LYS A 198 12.98 14.39 -17.57
C LYS A 198 12.10 14.89 -16.42
N HIS A 199 11.39 14.00 -15.71
CA HIS A 199 10.52 14.36 -14.60
C HIS A 199 11.28 15.06 -13.46
N LEU A 200 12.57 14.77 -13.25
CA LEU A 200 13.38 15.45 -12.23
C LEU A 200 13.43 16.98 -12.41
N LYS A 201 13.15 17.48 -13.62
CA LYS A 201 13.12 18.90 -13.97
C LYS A 201 11.73 19.52 -13.90
N ASN A 202 10.67 18.73 -13.73
CA ASN A 202 9.30 19.25 -13.60
C ASN A 202 9.21 20.12 -12.34
N LEU A 203 8.49 21.25 -12.47
CA LEU A 203 8.38 22.26 -11.42
C LEU A 203 7.00 22.19 -10.76
N ASP A 204 6.97 22.39 -9.45
CA ASP A 204 5.72 22.65 -8.72
C ASP A 204 5.25 24.11 -8.92
N ALA A 205 4.07 24.45 -8.40
CA ALA A 205 3.50 25.78 -8.50
C ALA A 205 4.36 26.90 -7.87
N ARG A 206 5.39 26.55 -7.07
CA ARG A 206 6.34 27.49 -6.46
C ARG A 206 7.68 27.52 -7.20
N GLY A 207 7.79 26.84 -8.34
CA GLY A 207 9.03 26.76 -9.13
C GLY A 207 10.09 25.82 -8.55
N ILE A 208 9.74 24.97 -7.57
CA ILE A 208 10.67 23.96 -7.03
C ILE A 208 10.63 22.75 -7.97
N SER A 209 11.79 22.22 -8.37
CA SER A 209 11.81 21.00 -9.19
C SER A 209 11.67 19.72 -8.37
N ILE A 210 11.25 18.62 -8.98
CA ILE A 210 11.25 17.28 -8.32
C ILE A 210 12.63 16.97 -7.74
N GLY A 211 13.71 17.17 -8.51
CA GLY A 211 15.07 16.94 -8.03
C GLY A 211 15.43 17.82 -6.82
N ALA A 212 14.95 19.07 -6.79
CA ALA A 212 15.15 19.96 -5.64
C ALA A 212 14.34 19.53 -4.41
N ALA A 213 13.09 19.09 -4.60
CA ALA A 213 12.26 18.57 -3.52
C ALA A 213 12.85 17.30 -2.91
N LEU A 214 13.39 16.39 -3.73
CA LEU A 214 14.11 15.20 -3.27
C LEU A 214 15.33 15.55 -2.42
N ARG A 215 16.15 16.51 -2.86
CA ARG A 215 17.28 17.00 -2.06
C ARG A 215 16.87 17.64 -0.74
N ALA A 216 15.78 18.40 -0.73
CA ALA A 216 15.22 18.96 0.49
C ALA A 216 14.73 17.86 1.45
N ALA A 217 14.25 16.73 0.93
CA ALA A 217 13.89 15.54 1.68
C ALA A 217 15.11 14.62 2.01
N SER A 218 16.35 15.09 1.81
CA SER A 218 17.58 14.33 2.06
C SER A 218 17.81 13.10 1.15
N HIS A 219 17.20 13.09 -0.04
CA HIS A 219 17.54 12.17 -1.13
C HIS A 219 18.48 12.81 -2.15
N GLU A 220 19.15 12.01 -2.97
CA GLU A 220 20.11 12.51 -3.98
C GLU A 220 19.41 13.28 -5.11
N GLY A 221 18.23 12.82 -5.55
CA GLY A 221 17.47 13.47 -6.62
C GLY A 221 18.16 13.43 -7.98
N THR A 222 18.94 12.37 -8.25
CA THR A 222 19.66 12.13 -9.51
C THR A 222 19.06 10.96 -10.29
N VAL A 223 19.36 10.87 -11.58
CA VAL A 223 18.88 9.77 -12.43
C VAL A 223 19.41 8.43 -11.92
N GLU A 224 20.69 8.39 -11.54
CA GLU A 224 21.36 7.21 -11.03
C GLU A 224 20.71 6.71 -9.74
N SER A 225 20.38 7.63 -8.83
CA SER A 225 19.69 7.30 -7.59
C SER A 225 18.32 6.68 -7.85
N VAL A 226 17.57 7.20 -8.81
CA VAL A 226 16.23 6.68 -9.16
C VAL A 226 16.32 5.35 -9.90
N SER A 227 17.24 5.22 -10.85
CA SER A 227 17.45 3.97 -11.60
C SER A 227 17.91 2.81 -10.71
N SER A 228 18.60 3.09 -9.60
CA SER A 228 19.05 2.07 -8.65
C SER A 228 17.90 1.36 -7.91
N MET A 229 16.69 1.93 -7.93
CA MET A 229 15.51 1.37 -7.25
C MET A 229 14.74 0.36 -8.10
N LYS A 230 15.13 0.19 -9.37
CA LYS A 230 14.46 -0.73 -10.30
C LYS A 230 14.52 -2.16 -9.78
N TYR A 231 13.37 -2.84 -9.82
CA TYR A 231 13.30 -4.26 -9.51
C TYR A 231 13.58 -5.09 -10.75
N GLU A 232 14.30 -6.19 -10.58
CA GLU A 232 14.44 -7.19 -11.63
C GLU A 232 13.09 -7.90 -11.82
N PRO A 233 12.53 -7.97 -13.04
CA PRO A 233 11.21 -8.58 -13.25
C PRO A 233 11.12 -10.04 -12.75
N SER A 234 12.22 -10.79 -12.81
CA SER A 234 12.31 -12.16 -12.31
C SER A 234 12.29 -12.26 -10.77
N SER A 235 12.59 -11.17 -10.07
CA SER A 235 12.55 -11.08 -8.60
C SER A 235 11.14 -10.80 -8.05
N VAL A 236 10.18 -10.50 -8.92
CA VAL A 236 8.79 -10.20 -8.55
C VAL A 236 7.88 -11.34 -9.00
N TRP A 237 7.17 -11.93 -8.06
CA TRP A 237 6.19 -12.98 -8.36
C TRP A 237 4.85 -12.41 -8.84
N GLY A 238 4.42 -11.31 -8.23
CA GLY A 238 3.16 -10.64 -8.52
C GLY A 238 2.97 -9.43 -7.63
N TYR A 239 1.99 -8.59 -7.98
CA TYR A 239 1.58 -7.40 -7.25
C TYR A 239 0.07 -7.49 -6.96
N VAL A 240 -0.33 -7.18 -5.73
CA VAL A 240 -1.74 -7.13 -5.33
C VAL A 240 -2.04 -5.78 -4.69
N GLU A 241 -3.09 -5.14 -5.17
CA GLU A 241 -3.56 -3.86 -4.68
C GLU A 241 -5.03 -3.95 -4.28
N VAL A 242 -5.38 -3.28 -3.19
CA VAL A 242 -6.77 -3.04 -2.79
C VAL A 242 -7.02 -1.56 -3.00
N ARG A 243 -8.05 -1.21 -3.78
CA ARG A 243 -8.44 0.18 -4.05
C ARG A 243 -9.92 0.36 -3.77
N SER A 244 -10.31 1.49 -3.21
CA SER A 244 -11.72 1.90 -3.16
C SER A 244 -12.15 2.42 -4.54
N GLY A 245 -13.21 1.86 -5.12
CA GLY A 245 -13.69 2.31 -6.43
C GLY A 245 -14.58 3.55 -6.33
N LEU A 246 -14.25 4.61 -7.09
CA LEU A 246 -15.19 5.63 -7.52
C LEU A 246 -15.55 5.34 -8.98
N ARG A 247 -16.82 5.10 -9.31
CA ARG A 247 -17.31 5.33 -10.68
C ARG A 247 -18.23 6.54 -10.70
N VAL A 248 -17.85 7.51 -11.54
CA VAL A 248 -18.71 8.54 -12.11
C VAL A 248 -19.84 7.88 -12.94
N PRO A 249 -20.99 8.54 -13.15
CA PRO A 249 -22.03 8.90 -12.19
C PRO A 249 -23.28 8.03 -12.41
N TYR A 250 -23.68 7.19 -11.45
CA TYR A 250 -25.09 6.82 -11.28
C TYR A 250 -25.40 6.72 -9.78
N ARG A 251 -26.22 7.66 -9.31
CA ARG A 251 -26.95 7.69 -8.02
C ARG A 251 -28.01 6.57 -8.05
N VAL A 252 -28.36 5.79 -7.02
CA VAL A 252 -28.21 5.85 -5.55
C VAL A 252 -28.22 4.39 -5.02
N HIS A 253 -27.52 4.14 -3.91
CA HIS A 253 -27.43 2.91 -3.10
C HIS A 253 -26.41 1.85 -3.58
N ALA A 254 -25.43 1.59 -2.70
CA ALA A 254 -24.29 0.67 -2.80
C ALA A 254 -23.08 1.20 -3.60
N MET A 255 -21.96 1.40 -2.89
CA MET A 255 -20.66 1.65 -3.50
C MET A 255 -20.07 0.31 -3.97
N ASP A 256 -19.59 0.27 -5.21
CA ASP A 256 -18.91 -0.90 -5.78
C ASP A 256 -17.45 -0.95 -5.33
N LEU A 257 -17.09 -2.00 -4.59
CA LEU A 257 -15.78 -2.19 -3.99
C LEU A 257 -15.00 -3.27 -4.76
N PHE A 258 -13.85 -2.93 -5.33
CA PHE A 258 -13.08 -3.85 -6.17
C PHE A 258 -11.76 -4.24 -5.50
N LEU A 259 -11.54 -5.55 -5.29
CA LEU A 259 -10.19 -6.09 -5.17
C LEU A 259 -9.59 -6.11 -6.58
N ILE A 260 -8.84 -5.08 -6.95
CA ILE A 260 -8.08 -5.11 -8.21
C ILE A 260 -6.88 -6.02 -7.99
N THR A 261 -7.08 -7.32 -8.22
CA THR A 261 -5.94 -8.24 -8.31
C THR A 261 -5.27 -8.00 -9.66
N CYS A 262 -4.31 -7.07 -9.71
CA CYS A 262 -3.44 -6.87 -10.87
C CYS A 262 -2.49 -8.07 -11.00
N PHE A 263 -3.01 -9.19 -11.50
CA PHE A 263 -2.18 -10.27 -11.98
C PHE A 263 -1.37 -9.77 -13.17
N ARG A 264 -0.10 -9.41 -12.90
CA ARG A 264 0.97 -9.35 -13.89
C ARG A 264 0.81 -8.25 -14.96
N TYR A 265 0.78 -6.98 -14.53
CA TYR A 265 0.85 -5.85 -15.49
C TYR A 265 1.72 -4.66 -15.06
N LEU A 266 2.46 -4.73 -13.95
CA LEU A 266 3.38 -3.62 -13.61
C LEU A 266 4.77 -3.74 -14.26
N LEU A 267 5.11 -4.88 -14.88
CA LEU A 267 6.48 -5.21 -15.35
C LEU A 267 6.51 -5.90 -16.74
N LEU A 268 5.52 -5.68 -17.59
CA LEU A 268 5.55 -6.00 -19.03
C LEU A 268 5.47 -4.69 -19.82
#